data_AF-A0AAQ4E141-F1
#
_entry.id   AF-A0AAQ4E141-F1
#
_cell.length_a   1.000
_cell.length_b   1.000
_cell.length_c   1.000
_cell.angle_alpha   90.00
_cell.angle_beta   90.00
_cell.angle_gamma   90.00
#
_symmetry.space_group_name_H-M   'P 1'
#
loop_
_entity.id
_entity.type
_entity.pdbx_description
1 polymer ?
#
loop_
_entity_poly.entity_id
_entity_poly.type
_entity_poly.pdbx_seq_one_letter_code
_entity_poly.pdbx_strand_id
1 'polypeptide(L)'
;MFETKTQWRNVTRSSEIRSRRKCNQKPCIALSRFTLPPPPPPPLVLIKEERANILAALSRKLLLADDVDLESVAARTEHFSGADLQALLYTAQLEVVHEVFPEDELKGDRPGRRLDCSWSSDDSPGLGETEFFCAPSAIRGPAESTPDQARQLQLEVGALSENLLGQGPRRQQRRRSRRDSTALALSIHQCHLEQALAKTAASVSAAERSKFDAIYSLFRSGSSLAELRMAAGQRVTLA
;
A
#
# COMPACT_ATOMS: atom_id res chain seq x y z
N MET A 1 -19.88 27.94 -15.32
CA MET A 1 -19.57 28.95 -14.29
C MET A 1 -20.88 29.38 -13.66
N PHE A 2 -21.08 29.12 -12.38
CA PHE A 2 -21.56 30.10 -11.38
C PHE A 2 -21.78 29.36 -10.06
N GLU A 3 -20.81 29.59 -9.16
CA GLU A 3 -20.83 29.24 -7.75
C GLU A 3 -22.02 29.90 -7.03
N THR A 4 -22.70 29.17 -6.16
CA THR A 4 -23.57 29.76 -5.15
C THR A 4 -22.91 29.63 -3.78
N LYS A 5 -22.19 30.69 -3.41
CA LYS A 5 -21.60 30.92 -2.10
C LYS A 5 -22.67 30.99 -1.01
N THR A 6 -22.50 30.15 0.00
CA THR A 6 -23.19 30.15 1.28
C THR A 6 -22.86 31.43 2.06
N GLN A 7 -23.86 32.27 2.34
CA GLN A 7 -23.71 33.51 3.09
C GLN A 7 -24.38 33.38 4.47
N TRP A 8 -23.57 33.12 5.49
CA TRP A 8 -24.00 33.18 6.88
C TRP A 8 -23.94 34.64 7.36
N ARG A 9 -25.10 35.28 7.49
CA ARG A 9 -25.21 36.58 8.17
C ARG A 9 -25.53 36.37 9.65
N ASN A 10 -24.59 36.81 10.47
CA ASN A 10 -24.79 37.11 11.88
C ASN A 10 -25.81 38.24 12.03
N VAL A 11 -26.81 38.06 12.90
CA VAL A 11 -27.53 39.16 13.54
C VAL A 11 -27.43 38.97 15.05
N THR A 12 -26.68 39.86 15.66
CA THR A 12 -26.48 40.03 17.09
C THR A 12 -27.67 40.68 17.78
N ARG A 13 -27.91 40.24 19.03
CA ARG A 13 -28.37 40.98 20.21
C ARG A 13 -29.69 41.78 20.12
N SER A 14 -30.64 41.46 21.00
CA SER A 14 -30.90 42.31 22.17
C SER A 14 -31.91 41.69 23.14
N SER A 15 -31.67 41.99 24.42
CA SER A 15 -32.57 42.09 25.58
C SER A 15 -33.91 41.35 25.57
N GLU A 16 -34.20 40.58 26.62
CA GLU A 16 -35.04 41.09 27.72
C GLU A 16 -35.17 40.05 28.84
N ILE A 17 -35.24 40.56 30.06
CA ILE A 17 -35.42 39.85 31.32
C ILE A 17 -36.90 39.46 31.51
N ARG A 18 -37.14 38.45 32.36
CA ARG A 18 -38.39 38.15 33.09
C ARG A 18 -39.47 37.34 32.34
N SER A 19 -39.69 36.11 32.81
CA SER A 19 -40.84 35.79 33.68
C SER A 19 -41.30 34.34 33.46
N ARG A 20 -41.33 33.58 34.56
CA ARG A 20 -41.98 32.27 34.63
C ARG A 20 -43.44 32.41 34.22
N ARG A 21 -43.85 31.75 33.12
CA ARG A 21 -45.24 31.33 32.92
C ARG A 21 -45.27 29.90 32.38
N LYS A 22 -45.92 29.06 33.17
CA LYS A 22 -46.38 27.71 32.88
C LYS A 22 -47.06 27.70 31.50
N CYS A 23 -46.54 26.94 30.54
CA CYS A 23 -47.21 26.66 29.29
C CYS A 23 -47.47 25.15 29.22
N ASN A 24 -48.65 24.78 29.73
CA ASN A 24 -49.35 23.57 29.32
C ASN A 24 -49.63 23.67 27.81
N GLN A 25 -49.52 22.53 27.13
CA GLN A 25 -49.86 22.30 25.72
C GLN A 25 -48.88 22.87 24.69
N LYS A 26 -47.89 22.04 24.33
CA LYS A 26 -47.48 21.89 22.94
C LYS A 26 -47.61 20.39 22.60
N PRO A 27 -48.34 20.00 21.55
CA PRO A 27 -48.32 18.61 21.13
C PRO A 27 -46.89 18.31 20.67
N CYS A 28 -46.23 17.37 21.33
CA CYS A 28 -45.05 16.74 20.78
C CYS A 28 -45.50 16.12 19.47
N ILE A 29 -45.20 16.78 18.35
CA ILE A 29 -45.31 16.19 17.03
C ILE A 29 -44.39 14.99 17.11
N ALA A 30 -44.98 13.81 17.30
CA ALA A 30 -44.28 12.56 17.23
C ALA A 30 -43.61 12.57 15.86
N LEU A 31 -42.30 12.76 15.85
CA LEU A 31 -41.48 12.50 14.67
C LEU A 31 -41.64 11.01 14.43
N SER A 32 -42.65 10.67 13.63
CA SER A 32 -42.85 9.36 13.05
C SER A 32 -41.50 8.96 12.49
N ARG A 33 -40.87 7.95 13.10
CA ARG A 33 -39.68 7.30 12.57
C ARG A 33 -39.95 7.03 11.11
N PHE A 34 -39.36 7.84 10.24
CA PHE A 34 -39.32 7.57 8.81
C PHE A 34 -38.37 6.37 8.68
N THR A 35 -38.90 5.16 8.84
CA THR A 35 -38.17 3.94 8.55
C THR A 35 -37.98 3.92 7.05
N LEU A 36 -36.80 4.36 6.60
CA LEU A 36 -36.41 4.16 5.21
C LEU A 36 -36.53 2.66 4.90
N PRO A 37 -37.17 2.30 3.77
CA PRO A 37 -37.24 0.91 3.36
C PRO A 37 -35.80 0.37 3.23
N PRO A 38 -35.55 -0.84 3.73
CA PRO A 38 -34.22 -1.41 3.69
C PRO A 38 -33.73 -1.50 2.23
N PRO A 39 -32.49 -1.08 1.91
CA PRO A 39 -32.00 -1.07 0.54
C PRO A 39 -32.07 -2.48 -0.06
N PRO A 40 -32.49 -2.66 -1.33
CA PRO A 40 -32.55 -3.97 -1.95
C PRO A 40 -31.19 -4.67 -1.84
N PRO A 41 -31.15 -6.00 -1.60
CA PRO A 41 -29.89 -6.73 -1.53
C PRO A 41 -29.14 -6.54 -2.86
N PRO A 42 -27.84 -6.20 -2.83
CA PRO A 42 -27.08 -6.01 -4.04
C PRO A 42 -27.09 -7.32 -4.85
N PRO A 43 -27.22 -7.27 -6.18
CA PRO A 43 -27.12 -8.46 -7.02
C PRO A 43 -25.75 -9.12 -6.81
N LEU A 44 -25.73 -10.45 -6.65
CA LEU A 44 -24.52 -11.25 -6.38
C LEU A 44 -23.39 -11.04 -7.41
N VAL A 45 -23.75 -10.59 -8.62
CA VAL A 45 -22.81 -10.29 -9.72
C VAL A 45 -21.82 -9.17 -9.35
N LEU A 46 -22.24 -8.16 -8.58
CA LEU A 46 -21.39 -7.03 -8.20
C LEU A 46 -20.20 -7.45 -7.35
N ILE A 47 -20.34 -8.51 -6.56
CA ILE A 47 -19.32 -8.90 -5.57
C ILE A 47 -18.09 -9.52 -6.27
N LYS A 48 -18.27 -10.23 -7.40
CA LYS A 48 -17.15 -10.74 -8.20
C LYS A 48 -16.38 -9.60 -8.87
N GLU A 49 -17.10 -8.67 -9.50
CA GLU A 49 -16.51 -7.51 -10.19
C GLU A 49 -15.75 -6.60 -9.21
N GLU A 50 -16.30 -6.38 -8.01
CA GLU A 50 -15.62 -5.65 -6.94
C GLU A 50 -14.30 -6.31 -6.53
N ARG A 51 -14.27 -7.64 -6.36
CA ARG A 51 -13.02 -8.36 -6.07
C ARG A 51 -12.00 -8.27 -7.21
N ALA A 52 -12.45 -8.39 -8.47
CA ALA A 52 -11.58 -8.21 -9.63
C ALA A 52 -10.97 -6.81 -9.68
N ASN A 53 -11.77 -5.78 -9.39
CA ASN A 53 -11.31 -4.39 -9.30
C ASN A 53 -10.30 -4.18 -8.16
N ILE A 54 -10.51 -4.81 -7.01
CA ILE A 54 -9.57 -4.77 -5.89
C ILE A 54 -8.25 -5.45 -6.28
N LEU A 55 -8.30 -6.63 -6.91
CA LEU A 55 -7.12 -7.34 -7.39
C LEU A 55 -6.35 -6.51 -8.42
N ALA A 56 -7.04 -5.91 -9.38
CA ALA A 56 -6.43 -4.99 -10.36
C ALA A 56 -5.82 -3.75 -9.69
N ALA A 57 -6.44 -3.23 -8.63
CA ALA A 57 -5.91 -2.10 -7.89
C ALA A 57 -4.64 -2.44 -7.10
N LEU A 58 -4.58 -3.63 -6.51
CA LEU A 58 -3.45 -4.15 -5.74
C LEU A 58 -2.28 -4.57 -6.65
N SER A 59 -2.59 -5.15 -7.82
CA SER A 59 -1.59 -5.63 -8.77
C SER A 59 -0.78 -4.52 -9.44
N ARG A 60 -1.23 -3.26 -9.39
CA ARG A 60 -0.48 -2.09 -9.92
C ARG A 60 0.94 -1.95 -9.36
N LYS A 61 1.23 -2.54 -8.20
CA LYS A 61 2.55 -2.53 -7.56
C LYS A 61 3.42 -3.74 -7.94
N LEU A 62 2.87 -4.69 -8.70
CA LEU A 62 3.47 -5.97 -9.02
C LEU A 62 3.70 -6.07 -10.53
N LEU A 63 4.68 -6.90 -10.91
CA LEU A 63 4.91 -7.26 -12.29
C LEU A 63 4.08 -8.50 -12.59
N LEU A 64 2.96 -8.34 -13.29
CA LEU A 64 2.16 -9.45 -13.77
C LEU A 64 2.57 -9.80 -15.21
N ALA A 65 2.59 -11.09 -15.52
CA ALA A 65 2.75 -11.56 -16.89
C ALA A 65 1.41 -11.57 -17.65
N ASP A 66 1.48 -11.64 -18.98
CA ASP A 66 0.31 -11.53 -19.87
C ASP A 66 -0.65 -12.74 -19.78
N ASP A 67 -0.21 -13.85 -19.18
CA ASP A 67 -1.00 -15.07 -18.95
C ASP A 67 -1.92 -15.00 -17.73
N VAL A 68 -1.84 -13.93 -16.93
CA VAL A 68 -2.58 -13.80 -15.67
C VAL A 68 -4.04 -13.41 -15.93
N ASP A 69 -4.96 -14.25 -15.45
CA ASP A 69 -6.40 -13.98 -15.46
C ASP A 69 -6.91 -13.67 -14.04
N LEU A 70 -6.99 -12.37 -13.72
CA LEU A 70 -7.49 -11.90 -12.42
C LEU A 70 -8.99 -12.15 -12.22
N GLU A 71 -9.79 -12.27 -13.28
CA GLU A 71 -11.22 -12.53 -13.17
C GLU A 71 -11.49 -13.98 -12.73
N SER A 72 -10.67 -14.93 -13.21
CA SER A 72 -10.70 -16.32 -12.75
C SER A 72 -10.36 -16.43 -11.26
N VAL A 73 -9.36 -15.68 -10.80
CA VAL A 73 -8.96 -15.64 -9.38
C VAL A 73 -10.05 -15.00 -8.53
N ALA A 74 -10.68 -13.92 -9.01
CA ALA A 74 -11.81 -13.27 -8.33
C ALA A 74 -13.04 -14.20 -8.17
N ALA A 75 -13.25 -15.13 -9.11
CA ALA A 75 -14.31 -16.13 -9.02
C ALA A 75 -14.04 -17.18 -7.92
N ARG A 76 -12.77 -17.53 -7.66
CA ARG A 76 -12.38 -18.56 -6.69
C ARG A 76 -12.18 -18.02 -5.27
N THR A 77 -12.04 -16.71 -5.11
CA THR A 77 -11.79 -16.03 -3.83
C THR A 77 -13.09 -15.55 -3.17
N GLU A 78 -14.12 -16.39 -3.18
CA GLU A 78 -15.36 -16.09 -2.48
C GLU A 78 -15.12 -15.94 -0.97
N HIS A 79 -15.70 -14.89 -0.39
CA HIS A 79 -15.55 -14.52 1.02
C HIS A 79 -14.15 -14.07 1.47
N PHE A 80 -13.21 -13.83 0.55
CA PHE A 80 -11.94 -13.20 0.88
C PHE A 80 -12.17 -11.72 1.24
N SER A 81 -11.52 -11.27 2.30
CA SER A 81 -11.41 -9.85 2.62
C SER A 81 -10.38 -9.17 1.70
N GLY A 82 -10.41 -7.84 1.59
CA GLY A 82 -9.38 -7.07 0.88
C GLY A 82 -7.97 -7.34 1.39
N ALA A 83 -7.83 -7.64 2.70
CA ALA A 83 -6.56 -8.06 3.29
C ALA A 83 -6.12 -9.46 2.81
N ASP A 84 -7.05 -10.39 2.66
CA ASP A 84 -6.76 -11.75 2.19
C ASP A 84 -6.34 -11.73 0.72
N LEU A 85 -7.00 -10.91 -0.11
CA LEU A 85 -6.62 -10.69 -1.52
C LEU A 85 -5.21 -10.11 -1.64
N GLN A 86 -4.84 -9.18 -0.76
CA GLN A 86 -3.48 -8.64 -0.70
C GLN A 86 -2.47 -9.71 -0.25
N ALA A 87 -2.81 -10.52 0.76
CA ALA A 87 -1.96 -11.60 1.24
C ALA A 87 -1.74 -12.68 0.16
N LEU A 88 -2.75 -12.97 -0.66
CA LEU A 88 -2.66 -13.88 -1.81
C LEU A 88 -1.64 -13.39 -2.82
N LEU A 89 -1.75 -12.12 -3.26
CA LEU A 89 -0.80 -11.54 -4.22
C LEU A 89 0.63 -11.50 -3.65
N TYR A 90 0.78 -11.23 -2.36
CA TYR A 90 2.08 -11.25 -1.70
C TYR A 90 2.66 -12.67 -1.65
N THR A 91 1.85 -13.68 -1.34
CA THR A 91 2.27 -15.08 -1.36
C THR A 91 2.72 -15.49 -2.76
N ALA A 92 1.97 -15.11 -3.80
CA ALA A 92 2.35 -15.39 -5.19
C ALA A 92 3.68 -14.72 -5.58
N GLN A 93 3.93 -13.50 -5.10
CA GLN A 93 5.20 -12.81 -5.30
C GLN A 93 6.36 -13.56 -4.62
N LEU A 94 6.14 -14.13 -3.43
CA LEU A 94 7.16 -14.92 -2.74
C LEU A 94 7.49 -16.20 -3.49
N GLU A 95 6.50 -16.90 -4.08
CA GLU A 95 6.78 -18.07 -4.92
C GLU A 95 7.76 -17.73 -6.06
N VAL A 96 7.53 -16.61 -6.75
CA VAL A 96 8.45 -16.15 -7.81
C VAL A 96 9.86 -15.90 -7.26
N VAL A 97 9.98 -15.26 -6.10
CA VAL A 97 11.28 -15.01 -5.47
C VAL A 97 11.97 -16.33 -5.11
N HIS A 98 11.24 -17.32 -4.61
CA HIS A 98 11.80 -18.64 -4.29
C HIS A 98 12.26 -19.40 -5.55
N GLU A 99 11.60 -19.22 -6.69
CA GLU A 99 12.04 -19.80 -7.97
C GLU A 99 13.33 -19.14 -8.51
N VAL A 100 13.46 -17.82 -8.37
CA VAL A 100 14.65 -17.08 -8.81
C VAL A 100 15.85 -17.30 -7.86
N PHE A 101 15.57 -17.51 -6.57
CA PHE A 101 16.57 -17.70 -5.51
C PHE A 101 16.35 -19.02 -4.77
N PRO A 102 16.59 -20.18 -5.40
CA PRO A 102 16.50 -21.47 -4.73
C PRO A 102 17.51 -21.53 -3.57
N GLU A 103 17.07 -21.91 -2.37
CA GLU A 103 17.86 -21.87 -1.13
C GLU A 103 19.06 -22.84 -1.09
N ASP A 104 19.33 -23.57 -2.17
CA ASP A 104 20.41 -24.55 -2.27
C ASP A 104 21.83 -23.94 -2.26
N GLU A 105 21.99 -22.62 -2.38
CA GLU A 105 23.29 -21.94 -2.23
C GLU A 105 23.69 -21.66 -0.77
N LEU A 106 22.85 -21.95 0.23
CA LEU A 106 23.15 -21.71 1.65
C LEU A 106 23.80 -22.91 2.37
N LYS A 107 24.05 -24.02 1.68
CA LYS A 107 24.89 -25.15 2.16
C LYS A 107 26.35 -25.06 1.69
N GLY A 108 26.80 -23.89 1.24
CA GLY A 108 28.20 -23.60 0.99
C GLY A 108 28.80 -22.79 2.14
N ASP A 109 29.75 -23.40 2.86
CA ASP A 109 30.55 -22.82 3.94
C ASP A 109 31.35 -21.58 3.48
N ARG A 110 30.70 -20.41 3.39
CA ARG A 110 31.37 -19.11 3.16
C ARG A 110 30.82 -18.04 4.09
N PRO A 111 31.68 -17.37 4.89
CA PRO A 111 31.23 -16.24 5.69
C PRO A 111 31.08 -14.99 4.81
N GLY A 112 29.84 -14.50 4.73
CA GLY A 112 29.54 -13.06 4.76
C GLY A 112 29.70 -12.24 3.47
N ARG A 113 28.58 -11.96 2.81
CA ARG A 113 28.25 -10.58 2.41
C ARG A 113 26.80 -10.29 2.74
N ARG A 114 26.62 -9.72 3.95
CA ARG A 114 25.36 -9.15 4.42
C ARG A 114 25.05 -7.96 3.50
N LEU A 115 24.04 -8.09 2.65
CA LEU A 115 23.44 -6.96 1.96
C LEU A 115 22.54 -6.25 2.98
N ASP A 116 23.05 -5.16 3.54
CA ASP A 116 22.26 -4.22 4.31
C ASP A 116 21.47 -3.31 3.35
N CYS A 117 20.19 -3.65 3.17
CA CYS A 117 19.24 -2.73 2.56
C CYS A 117 18.91 -1.62 3.58
N SER A 118 19.78 -0.62 3.67
CA SER A 118 19.45 0.64 4.36
C SER A 118 18.65 1.52 3.40
N TRP A 119 17.33 1.53 3.61
CA TRP A 119 16.46 2.61 3.14
C TRP A 119 16.84 3.86 3.95
N SER A 120 17.65 4.74 3.37
CA SER A 120 17.93 6.05 3.96
C SER A 120 16.92 7.06 3.42
N SER A 121 15.92 7.36 4.24
CA SER A 121 15.13 8.59 4.10
C SER A 121 16.01 9.78 4.49
N ASP A 122 15.84 10.87 3.76
CA ASP A 122 16.46 12.19 3.94
C ASP A 122 16.90 12.51 5.38
N ASP A 123 18.19 12.76 5.54
CA ASP A 123 18.73 13.50 6.68
C ASP A 123 19.43 14.76 6.15
N SER A 124 18.94 15.90 6.61
CA SER A 124 19.45 17.22 6.27
C SER A 124 20.83 17.41 6.91
N PRO A 125 21.84 17.99 6.22
CA PRO A 125 23.11 18.24 6.88
C PRO A 125 22.98 19.50 7.74
N GLY A 126 22.76 19.27 9.04
CA GLY A 126 23.10 20.20 10.10
C GLY A 126 24.62 20.36 10.18
N LEU A 127 25.05 21.60 10.36
CA LEU A 127 26.43 22.05 10.50
C LEU A 127 27.16 21.26 11.60
N GLY A 128 28.05 20.36 11.19
CA GLY A 128 28.96 19.61 12.05
C GLY A 128 30.34 19.61 11.41
N GLU A 129 31.29 20.15 12.16
CA GLU A 129 32.64 20.53 11.76
C GLU A 129 33.44 19.34 11.17
N THR A 130 33.42 19.19 9.85
CA THR A 130 34.41 18.38 9.14
C THR A 130 35.72 19.14 9.10
N GLU A 131 36.68 18.72 9.92
CA GLU A 131 38.09 19.09 9.73
C GLU A 131 38.52 18.67 8.32
N PHE A 132 38.72 19.68 7.46
CA PHE A 132 39.24 19.49 6.12
C PHE A 132 40.68 19.00 6.23
N PHE A 133 40.93 17.72 5.93
CA PHE A 133 42.30 17.23 5.76
C PHE A 133 42.87 17.85 4.47
N CYS A 134 43.54 19.00 4.62
CA CYS A 134 44.26 19.63 3.53
C CYS A 134 45.62 18.95 3.41
N ALA A 135 45.80 18.14 2.36
CA ALA A 135 47.11 17.57 2.06
C ALA A 135 48.14 18.71 1.87
N PRO A 136 49.38 18.59 2.40
CA PRO A 136 50.40 19.67 2.35
C PRO A 136 50.71 20.19 0.95
N SER A 137 50.36 19.43 -0.09
CA SER A 137 50.46 19.79 -1.50
C SER A 137 49.55 20.95 -1.93
N ALA A 138 48.57 21.37 -1.12
CA ALA A 138 47.69 22.50 -1.43
C ALA A 138 48.29 23.88 -1.08
N ILE A 139 49.36 23.94 -0.28
CA ILE A 139 50.03 25.20 0.14
C ILE A 139 51.06 25.65 -0.90
N ARG A 140 51.67 24.70 -1.61
CA ARG A 140 52.46 24.98 -2.82
C ARG A 140 51.51 24.95 -4.00
N GLY A 141 51.24 26.10 -4.62
CA GLY A 141 50.64 26.14 -5.94
C GLY A 141 51.35 25.12 -6.86
N PRO A 142 50.63 24.46 -7.79
CA PRO A 142 51.15 23.33 -8.54
C PRO A 142 52.51 23.72 -9.09
N ALA A 143 53.54 22.93 -8.75
CA ALA A 143 54.87 23.09 -9.35
C ALA A 143 54.64 23.18 -10.86
N GLU A 144 55.02 24.30 -11.47
CA GLU A 144 54.73 24.58 -12.87
C GLU A 144 55.13 23.36 -13.70
N SER A 145 54.12 22.61 -14.14
CA SER A 145 54.34 21.40 -14.92
C SER A 145 55.12 21.83 -16.14
N THR A 146 56.23 21.15 -16.43
CA THR A 146 56.96 21.41 -17.68
C THR A 146 55.98 21.38 -18.84
N PRO A 147 56.16 22.21 -19.88
CA PRO A 147 55.17 22.34 -20.96
C PRO A 147 54.83 21.00 -21.62
N ASP A 148 55.74 20.03 -21.58
CA ASP A 148 55.51 18.66 -22.06
C ASP A 148 54.63 17.82 -21.12
N GLN A 149 54.76 17.96 -19.81
CA GLN A 149 53.87 17.29 -18.85
C GLN A 149 52.44 17.84 -18.94
N ALA A 150 52.28 19.15 -19.16
CA ALA A 150 50.96 19.75 -19.37
C ALA A 150 50.27 19.20 -20.63
N ARG A 151 51.03 19.02 -21.72
CA ARG A 151 50.53 18.41 -22.97
C ARG A 151 50.18 16.94 -22.78
N GLN A 152 51.01 16.19 -22.06
CA GLN A 152 50.75 14.78 -21.72
C GLN A 152 49.42 14.64 -20.97
N LEU A 153 49.22 15.46 -19.92
CA LEU A 153 47.99 15.44 -19.13
C LEU A 153 46.78 15.85 -19.96
N GLN A 154 46.90 16.81 -20.87
CA GLN A 154 45.82 17.17 -21.79
C GLN A 154 45.43 16.03 -22.73
N LEU A 155 46.41 15.28 -23.25
CA LEU A 155 46.17 14.10 -24.07
C LEU A 155 45.50 12.97 -23.28
N GLU A 156 45.95 12.72 -22.06
CA GLU A 156 45.36 11.70 -21.18
C GLU A 156 43.93 12.06 -20.76
N VAL A 157 43.67 13.33 -20.39
CA VAL A 157 42.32 13.80 -20.06
C VAL A 157 41.40 13.72 -21.29
N GLY A 158 41.91 14.02 -22.49
CA GLY A 158 41.19 13.83 -23.74
C GLY A 158 40.81 12.36 -23.99
N ALA A 159 41.77 11.45 -23.85
CA ALA A 159 41.55 10.02 -24.00
C ALA A 159 40.57 9.46 -22.94
N LEU A 160 40.64 9.94 -21.70
CA LEU A 160 39.69 9.56 -20.63
C LEU A 160 38.29 10.11 -20.91
N SER A 161 38.18 11.35 -21.39
CA SER A 161 36.91 11.96 -21.79
C SER A 161 36.24 11.18 -22.91
N GLU A 162 36.98 10.79 -23.97
CA GLU A 162 36.44 9.98 -25.06
C GLU A 162 36.01 8.58 -24.61
N ASN A 163 36.77 7.94 -23.72
CA ASN A 163 36.40 6.64 -23.14
C ASN A 163 35.15 6.73 -22.25
N LEU A 164 34.98 7.82 -21.50
CA LEU A 164 33.80 8.05 -20.67
C LEU A 164 32.56 8.38 -21.51
N LEU A 165 32.69 9.22 -22.53
CA LEU A 165 31.60 9.64 -23.42
C LEU A 165 31.18 8.51 -24.39
N GLY A 166 32.14 7.77 -24.95
CA GLY A 166 31.90 6.65 -25.88
C GLY A 166 31.26 5.41 -25.25
N GLN A 167 31.38 5.25 -23.93
CA GLN A 167 30.77 4.15 -23.18
C GLN A 167 29.39 4.48 -22.60
N GLY A 168 28.96 5.75 -22.67
CA GLY A 168 27.63 6.19 -22.20
C GLY A 168 26.47 5.31 -22.70
N PRO A 169 26.27 5.19 -24.03
CA PRO A 169 25.15 4.41 -24.57
C PRO A 169 25.28 2.90 -24.28
N ARG A 170 26.49 2.30 -24.39
CA ARG A 170 26.71 0.87 -24.12
C ARG A 170 26.51 0.50 -22.65
N ARG A 171 26.98 1.33 -21.72
CA ARG A 171 26.84 1.12 -20.27
C ARG A 171 25.39 1.33 -19.82
N GLN A 172 24.69 2.32 -20.40
CA GLN A 172 23.26 2.51 -20.21
C GLN A 172 22.45 1.33 -20.77
N GLN A 173 22.78 0.83 -21.97
CA GLN A 173 22.12 -0.31 -22.59
C GLN A 173 22.30 -1.60 -21.78
N ARG A 174 23.52 -1.91 -21.29
CA ARG A 174 23.76 -3.05 -20.38
C ARG A 174 23.02 -2.92 -19.06
N ARG A 175 22.89 -1.70 -18.51
CA ARG A 175 22.11 -1.46 -17.29
C ARG A 175 20.61 -1.66 -17.52
N ARG A 176 20.08 -1.21 -18.66
CA ARG A 176 18.68 -1.44 -19.06
C ARG A 176 18.41 -2.92 -19.28
N SER A 177 19.22 -3.61 -20.09
CA SER A 177 19.03 -5.04 -20.35
C SER A 177 19.04 -5.87 -19.08
N ARG A 178 19.94 -5.58 -18.12
CA ARG A 178 19.94 -6.26 -16.81
C ARG A 178 18.66 -6.01 -16.03
N ARG A 179 18.15 -4.77 -16.00
CA ARG A 179 16.89 -4.44 -15.32
C ARG A 179 15.71 -5.17 -15.95
N ASP A 180 15.67 -5.21 -17.28
CA ASP A 180 14.62 -5.89 -18.04
C ASP A 180 14.65 -7.39 -17.78
N SER A 181 15.85 -8.00 -17.77
CA SER A 181 16.01 -9.42 -17.41
C SER A 181 15.59 -9.72 -15.97
N THR A 182 15.93 -8.86 -15.00
CA THR A 182 15.50 -9.05 -13.61
C THR A 182 14.00 -8.82 -13.43
N ALA A 183 13.40 -7.92 -14.22
CA ALA A 183 11.96 -7.68 -14.19
C ALA A 183 11.17 -8.85 -14.78
N LEU A 184 11.66 -9.43 -15.88
CA LEU A 184 11.10 -10.66 -16.46
C LEU A 184 11.28 -11.88 -15.55
N ALA A 185 12.39 -11.96 -14.82
CA ALA A 185 12.58 -13.04 -13.85
C ALA A 185 11.62 -12.93 -12.65
N LEU A 186 11.16 -11.72 -12.31
CA LEU A 186 10.27 -11.46 -11.18
C LEU A 186 8.79 -11.28 -11.59
N SER A 187 8.42 -11.63 -12.82
CA SER A 187 7.04 -11.55 -13.27
C SER A 187 6.20 -12.68 -12.69
N ILE A 188 5.05 -12.32 -12.11
CA ILE A 188 4.09 -13.26 -11.55
C ILE A 188 3.25 -13.83 -12.68
N HIS A 189 3.40 -15.13 -12.93
CA HIS A 189 2.55 -15.95 -13.79
C HIS A 189 1.31 -16.52 -13.07
N GLN A 190 0.36 -17.04 -13.84
CA GLN A 190 -0.87 -17.63 -13.31
C GLN A 190 -0.59 -18.83 -12.38
N CYS A 191 0.45 -19.63 -12.66
CA CYS A 191 0.83 -20.77 -11.83
C CYS A 191 1.16 -20.38 -10.37
N HIS A 192 1.82 -19.24 -10.16
CA HIS A 192 2.15 -18.76 -8.81
C HIS A 192 0.89 -18.31 -8.05
N LEU A 193 -0.08 -17.72 -8.75
CA LEU A 193 -1.37 -17.37 -8.17
C LEU A 193 -2.16 -18.61 -7.76
N GLU A 194 -2.10 -19.68 -8.56
CA GLU A 194 -2.73 -20.96 -8.22
C GLU A 194 -2.07 -21.62 -7.00
N GLN A 195 -0.75 -21.58 -6.90
CA GLN A 195 -0.02 -22.04 -5.71
C GLN A 195 -0.38 -21.20 -4.48
N ALA A 196 -0.45 -19.87 -4.62
CA ALA A 196 -0.86 -18.98 -3.55
C ALA A 196 -2.31 -19.22 -3.10
N LEU A 197 -3.23 -19.48 -4.04
CA LEU A 197 -4.61 -19.86 -3.75
C LEU A 197 -4.70 -21.15 -2.92
N ALA A 198 -3.79 -22.11 -3.15
CA ALA A 198 -3.74 -23.33 -2.36
C ALA A 198 -3.21 -23.10 -0.93
N LYS A 199 -2.36 -22.08 -0.73
CA LYS A 199 -1.75 -21.76 0.57
C LYS A 199 -2.58 -20.76 1.39
N THR A 200 -3.40 -19.94 0.75
CA THR A 200 -4.17 -18.88 1.40
C THR A 200 -5.62 -19.29 1.69
N ALA A 201 -6.19 -18.76 2.78
CA ALA A 201 -7.57 -19.00 3.17
C ALA A 201 -8.21 -17.69 3.66
N ALA A 202 -9.54 -17.61 3.58
CA ALA A 202 -10.28 -16.45 4.07
C ALA A 202 -10.08 -16.26 5.58
N SER A 203 -9.80 -15.03 6.01
CA SER A 203 -9.55 -14.70 7.42
C SER A 203 -10.82 -14.80 8.29
N VAL A 204 -12.00 -14.64 7.68
CA VAL A 204 -13.28 -14.76 8.39
C VAL A 204 -13.90 -16.13 8.11
N SER A 205 -14.08 -16.91 9.18
CA SER A 205 -14.65 -18.27 9.09
C SER A 205 -16.14 -18.26 8.73
N ALA A 206 -16.67 -19.38 8.23
CA ALA A 206 -18.09 -19.51 7.91
C ALA A 206 -19.01 -19.29 9.12
N ALA A 207 -18.58 -19.72 10.32
CA ALA A 207 -19.33 -19.52 11.56
C ALA A 207 -19.40 -18.03 11.96
N GLU A 208 -18.29 -17.31 11.83
CA GLU A 208 -18.25 -15.86 12.08
C GLU A 208 -19.10 -15.10 11.07
N ARG A 209 -19.04 -15.46 9.78
CA ARG A 209 -19.92 -14.87 8.76
C ARG A 209 -21.39 -15.05 9.10
N SER A 210 -21.81 -16.26 9.46
CA SER A 210 -23.19 -16.52 9.89
C SER A 210 -23.60 -15.70 11.12
N LYS A 211 -22.69 -15.54 12.08
CA LYS A 211 -22.91 -14.68 13.25
C LYS A 211 -23.07 -13.21 12.84
N PHE A 212 -22.24 -12.71 11.93
CA PHE A 212 -22.33 -11.33 11.44
C PHE A 212 -23.60 -11.10 10.62
N ASP A 213 -23.99 -12.07 9.78
CA ASP A 213 -25.24 -12.02 9.02
C ASP A 213 -26.45 -11.98 9.96
N ALA A 214 -26.45 -12.78 11.02
CA ALA A 214 -27.49 -12.75 12.04
C ALA A 214 -27.58 -11.38 12.72
N ILE A 215 -26.44 -10.82 13.16
CA ILE A 215 -26.38 -9.49 13.78
C ILE A 215 -26.87 -8.41 12.80
N TYR A 216 -26.43 -8.46 11.55
CA TYR A 216 -26.81 -7.50 10.52
C TYR A 216 -28.31 -7.57 10.22
N SER A 217 -28.87 -8.77 10.12
CA SER A 217 -30.31 -8.97 9.89
C SER A 217 -31.16 -8.39 11.01
N LEU A 218 -30.73 -8.53 12.26
CA LEU A 218 -31.41 -7.97 13.43
C LEU A 218 -31.34 -6.45 13.48
N PHE A 219 -30.17 -5.89 13.17
CA PHE A 219 -30.01 -4.45 13.08
C PHE A 219 -30.93 -3.86 11.99
N ARG A 220 -31.03 -4.56 10.86
CA ARG A 220 -31.89 -4.18 9.73
C ARG A 220 -33.38 -4.38 10.02
N SER A 221 -33.77 -5.38 10.83
CA SER A 221 -35.17 -5.62 11.23
C SER A 221 -35.65 -4.71 12.36
N GLY A 222 -34.75 -3.98 13.01
CA GLY A 222 -35.07 -3.14 14.16
C GLY A 222 -35.37 -3.92 15.44
N SER A 223 -35.08 -5.23 15.45
CA SER A 223 -35.20 -6.10 16.63
C SER A 223 -34.09 -5.76 17.63
N SER A 224 -34.44 -5.69 18.91
CA SER A 224 -33.51 -5.34 19.99
C SER A 224 -32.42 -6.41 20.15
N LEU A 225 -31.16 -5.99 20.22
CA LEU A 225 -29.98 -6.85 20.48
C LEU A 225 -30.10 -7.65 21.80
N ALA A 226 -31.03 -7.27 22.69
CA ALA A 226 -31.36 -8.00 23.90
C ALA A 226 -31.89 -9.42 23.64
N GLU A 227 -32.58 -9.67 22.53
CA GLU A 227 -33.14 -10.99 22.19
C GLU A 227 -32.03 -12.01 21.83
N LEU A 228 -30.92 -11.57 21.22
CA LEU A 228 -29.82 -12.46 20.86
C LEU A 228 -28.97 -12.89 22.07
N ARG A 229 -28.92 -12.04 23.11
CA ARG A 229 -28.17 -12.30 24.35
C ARG A 229 -28.81 -13.42 25.19
N MET A 230 -30.08 -13.73 24.96
CA MET A 230 -30.81 -14.81 25.64
C MET A 230 -30.65 -16.17 24.94
N ALA A 231 -30.22 -16.20 23.67
CA ALA A 231 -30.04 -17.43 22.90
C ALA A 231 -28.62 -18.04 23.05
N ALA A 232 -27.59 -17.20 23.20
CA ALA A 232 -26.24 -17.66 23.50
C ALA A 232 -26.04 -17.69 25.02
N GLY A 233 -26.15 -18.88 25.62
CA GLY A 233 -26.12 -19.13 27.07
C GLY A 233 -24.82 -18.76 27.78
N GLN A 234 -24.44 -17.49 27.79
CA GLN A 234 -23.32 -16.98 28.56
C GLN A 234 -23.81 -16.45 29.91
N ARG A 235 -23.89 -17.35 30.89
CA ARG A 235 -24.13 -16.99 32.29
C ARG A 235 -22.85 -16.36 32.85
N VAL A 236 -22.84 -15.04 32.96
CA VAL A 236 -21.83 -14.33 33.75
C VAL A 236 -22.25 -14.43 35.21
N THR A 237 -21.65 -15.35 35.95
CA THR A 237 -21.70 -15.34 37.41
C THR A 237 -20.76 -14.23 37.89
N LEU A 238 -21.33 -13.13 38.35
CA LEU A 238 -20.58 -12.15 39.14
C LEU A 238 -20.38 -12.75 40.53
N ALA A 239 -19.12 -12.88 40.95
CA ALA A 239 -18.70 -13.19 42.31
C ALA A 239 -18.34 -11.89 43.03
#